data_AF-A0A8X6RU51-F1
#
_entry.id   AF-A0A8X6RU51-F1
#
_cell.length_a   1.000
_cell.length_b   1.000
_cell.length_c   1.000
_cell.angle_alpha   90.00
_cell.angle_beta   90.00
_cell.angle_gamma   90.00
#
_symmetry.space_group_name_H-M   'P 1'
#
loop_
_entity.id
_entity.type
_entity.pdbx_description
1 polymer ?
#
loop_
_entity_poly.entity_id
_entity_poly.type
_entity_poly.pdbx_seq_one_letter_code
_entity_poly.pdbx_strand_id
1 'polypeptide(L)'
;MEDKEASNSKGTPTKKARRFCHYNFDWESRFVWLNKCDEDNTKGYCKLFKNSFTVAYDGLKAVTHHAEAKKRKECESAAAMSHRMKFFFTPKRQRLK
;
A
#
# COMPACT_ATOMS: atom_id res chain seq x y z
N MET A 1 -59.18 4.42 24.35
CA MET A 1 -58.14 3.43 24.67
C MET A 1 -57.75 2.80 23.35
N GLU A 2 -56.52 3.02 22.89
CA GLU A 2 -55.70 2.07 22.13
C GLU A 2 -54.44 2.81 21.65
N ASP A 3 -53.39 2.62 22.44
CA ASP A 3 -52.00 2.96 22.16
C ASP A 3 -51.43 2.04 21.07
N LYS A 4 -50.57 2.57 20.18
CA LYS A 4 -49.43 1.79 19.66
C LYS A 4 -48.36 2.68 19.02
N GLU A 5 -47.40 3.04 19.87
CA GLU A 5 -46.05 3.41 19.50
C GLU A 5 -45.27 2.17 19.05
N ALA A 6 -44.58 2.23 17.92
CA ALA A 6 -43.38 1.45 17.62
C ALA A 6 -42.73 1.91 16.30
N SER A 7 -41.96 2.99 16.33
CA SER A 7 -41.01 3.32 15.25
C SER A 7 -39.64 2.74 15.58
N ASN A 8 -39.43 1.46 15.23
CA ASN A 8 -38.13 0.80 15.26
C ASN A 8 -37.21 1.38 14.17
N SER A 9 -36.52 2.48 14.48
CA SER A 9 -35.49 3.03 13.60
C SER A 9 -34.18 2.26 13.79
N LYS A 10 -33.90 1.33 12.88
CA LYS A 10 -32.57 0.73 12.73
C LYS A 10 -31.61 1.80 12.21
N GLY A 11 -30.97 2.53 13.14
CA GLY A 11 -29.94 3.52 12.82
C GLY A 11 -28.76 2.86 12.10
N THR A 12 -28.37 3.40 10.95
CA THR A 12 -27.14 3.01 10.26
C THR A 12 -25.93 3.35 11.15
N PRO A 13 -24.90 2.49 11.22
CA PRO A 13 -23.74 2.76 12.06
C PRO A 13 -23.07 4.06 11.60
N THR A 14 -23.02 5.05 12.48
CA THR A 14 -22.40 6.34 12.22
C THR A 14 -20.93 6.10 11.84
N LYS A 15 -20.53 6.56 10.64
CA LYS A 15 -19.17 6.38 10.13
C LYS A 15 -18.19 7.02 11.13
N LYS A 16 -17.39 6.19 11.81
CA LYS A 16 -16.38 6.66 12.77
C LYS A 16 -15.45 7.65 12.07
N ALA A 17 -15.25 8.82 12.67
CA ALA A 17 -14.32 9.82 12.16
C ALA A 17 -12.92 9.19 12.03
N ARG A 18 -12.34 9.26 10.83
CA ARG A 18 -11.00 8.73 10.58
C ARG A 18 -9.99 9.71 11.20
N ARG A 19 -9.07 9.20 12.02
CA ARG A 19 -8.01 10.03 12.62
C ARG A 19 -7.10 10.57 11.53
N PHE A 20 -6.82 11.87 11.59
CA PHE A 20 -5.85 12.51 10.72
C PHE A 20 -4.46 12.43 11.37
N CYS A 21 -3.48 11.93 10.62
CA CYS A 21 -2.13 11.65 11.07
C CYS A 21 -1.15 12.59 10.35
N HIS A 22 -0.04 12.91 11.02
CA HIS A 22 1.06 13.62 10.41
C HIS A 22 2.27 12.70 10.28
N TYR A 23 3.19 13.08 9.41
CA TYR A 23 4.49 12.47 9.28
C TYR A 23 5.24 12.54 10.61
N ASN A 24 5.79 11.41 11.04
CA ASN A 24 6.62 11.35 12.24
C ASN A 24 8.09 11.16 11.82
N PHE A 25 8.96 12.08 12.26
CA PHE A 25 10.40 12.04 12.04
C PHE A 25 11.07 10.79 12.64
N ASP A 26 10.51 10.19 13.69
CA ASP A 26 11.01 8.93 14.26
C ASP A 26 11.01 7.79 13.24
N TRP A 27 10.16 7.87 12.21
CA TRP A 27 10.12 6.86 11.15
C TRP A 27 11.39 6.86 10.31
N GLU A 28 12.11 7.97 10.20
CA GLU A 28 13.36 8.05 9.42
C GLU A 28 14.45 7.18 10.03
N SER A 29 14.48 7.04 11.36
CA SER A 29 15.40 6.14 12.06
C SER A 29 15.12 4.66 11.75
N ARG A 30 13.87 4.32 11.45
CA ARG A 30 13.40 2.94 11.18
C ARG A 30 13.40 2.61 9.70
N PHE A 31 13.20 3.61 8.84
CA PHE A 31 13.05 3.47 7.41
C PHE A 31 14.00 4.43 6.69
N VAL A 32 15.24 4.00 6.47
CA VAL A 32 16.30 4.79 5.79
C VAL A 32 15.92 5.34 4.41
N TRP A 33 14.95 4.70 3.74
CA TRP A 33 14.42 5.12 2.44
C TRP A 33 13.36 6.23 2.52
N LEU A 34 12.82 6.49 3.71
CA LEU A 34 11.77 7.46 3.96
C LEU A 34 12.40 8.81 4.34
N ASN A 35 11.82 9.88 3.81
CA ASN A 35 12.07 11.26 4.22
C ASN A 35 10.74 12.00 4.38
N LYS A 36 10.74 13.06 5.16
CA LYS A 36 9.66 14.04 5.16
C LYS A 36 9.49 14.67 3.77
N CYS A 37 8.24 14.99 3.42
CA CYS A 37 7.95 15.89 2.29
C CYS A 37 7.99 17.36 2.78
N ASP A 38 8.71 18.23 2.08
CA ASP A 38 8.90 19.62 2.51
C ASP A 38 7.60 20.43 2.47
N GLU A 39 6.77 20.18 1.46
CA GLU A 39 5.52 20.92 1.23
C GLU A 39 4.37 20.49 2.14
N ASP A 40 4.39 19.25 2.64
CA ASP A 40 3.21 18.64 3.25
C ASP A 40 3.59 17.66 4.37
N ASN A 41 3.27 18.06 5.61
CA ASN A 41 3.48 17.23 6.81
C ASN A 41 2.57 16.00 6.85
N THR A 42 1.68 15.80 5.88
CA THR A 42 0.79 14.65 5.77
C THR A 42 1.25 13.66 4.71
N LYS A 43 2.44 13.90 4.12
CA LYS A 43 3.08 13.05 3.12
C LYS A 43 4.48 12.64 3.55
N GLY A 44 4.84 11.41 3.20
CA GLY A 44 6.21 10.93 3.22
C GLY A 44 6.75 10.86 1.80
N TYR A 45 8.03 11.18 1.63
CA TYR A 45 8.78 11.02 0.39
C TYR A 45 9.60 9.73 0.44
N CYS A 46 9.51 8.91 -0.60
CA CYS A 46 10.33 7.72 -0.74
C CYS A 46 11.52 7.99 -1.66
N LYS A 47 12.75 7.93 -1.13
CA LYS A 47 14.00 8.11 -1.89
C LYS A 47 14.16 7.08 -3.01
N LEU A 48 13.63 5.88 -2.80
CA LEU A 48 13.81 4.76 -3.73
C LEU A 48 12.93 4.90 -4.97
N PHE A 49 11.67 5.32 -4.80
CA PHE A 49 10.75 5.53 -5.92
C PHE A 49 10.73 6.96 -6.43
N LYS A 50 11.40 7.87 -5.73
CA LYS A 50 11.38 9.31 -5.96
C LYS A 50 9.95 9.85 -6.03
N ASN A 51 9.08 9.34 -5.17
CA ASN A 51 7.67 9.71 -5.15
C ASN A 51 7.18 9.95 -3.72
N SER A 52 6.18 10.83 -3.59
CA SER A 52 5.49 11.12 -2.34
C SER A 52 4.26 10.24 -2.18
N PHE A 53 3.95 9.85 -0.95
CA PHE A 53 2.72 9.12 -0.61
C PHE A 53 2.09 9.71 0.65
N THR A 54 0.76 9.60 0.76
CA THR A 54 0.04 10.15 1.91
C THR A 54 0.15 9.24 3.13
N VAL A 55 0.41 9.85 4.29
CA VAL A 55 0.36 9.23 5.61
C VAL A 55 -0.83 9.76 6.42
N ALA A 56 -1.57 10.73 5.88
CA ALA A 56 -2.66 11.44 6.53
C ALA A 56 -3.72 10.54 7.20
N TYR A 57 -4.01 9.39 6.59
CA TYR A 57 -5.15 8.56 6.98
C TYR A 57 -4.75 7.27 7.69
N ASP A 58 -3.58 6.73 7.36
CA ASP A 58 -3.13 5.42 7.81
C ASP A 58 -1.82 5.49 8.63
N GLY A 59 -1.17 6.65 8.67
CA GLY A 59 0.05 6.90 9.44
C GLY A 59 1.14 5.88 9.12
N LEU A 60 1.64 5.20 10.16
CA LEU A 60 2.66 4.16 10.03
C LEU A 60 2.22 2.99 9.13
N LYS A 61 0.91 2.67 9.08
CA LYS A 61 0.41 1.61 8.19
C LYS A 61 0.63 1.94 6.71
N ALA A 62 0.54 3.22 6.34
CA ALA A 62 0.86 3.66 4.98
C ALA A 62 2.33 3.38 4.65
N VAL A 63 3.23 3.66 5.60
CA VAL A 63 4.68 3.44 5.45
C VAL A 63 4.99 1.96 5.30
N THR A 64 4.40 1.09 6.13
CA THR A 64 4.62 -0.36 6.03
C THR A 64 4.05 -0.94 4.74
N HIS A 65 2.83 -0.55 4.36
CA HIS A 65 2.22 -1.00 3.12
C HIS A 65 3.03 -0.54 1.90
N HIS A 66 3.58 0.68 1.93
CA HIS A 66 4.49 1.17 0.89
C HIS A 66 5.78 0.34 0.81
N ALA A 67 6.36 -0.04 1.96
CA ALA A 67 7.52 -0.92 2.02
C ALA A 67 7.24 -2.33 1.47
N GLU A 68 6.04 -2.85 1.67
CA GLU A 68 5.62 -4.14 1.11
C GLU A 68 5.34 -4.06 -0.40
N ALA A 69 4.72 -2.96 -0.86
CA ALA A 69 4.53 -2.69 -2.27
C ALA A 69 5.86 -2.62 -3.02
N LYS A 70 6.94 -2.14 -2.38
CA LYS A 70 8.30 -2.25 -2.91
C LYS A 70 8.71 -3.68 -3.17
N LYS A 71 8.60 -4.55 -2.16
CA LYS A 71 8.97 -5.96 -2.28
C LYS A 71 8.23 -6.63 -3.43
N ARG A 72 6.95 -6.28 -3.62
CA ARG A 72 6.15 -6.78 -4.75
C ARG A 72 6.70 -6.34 -6.10
N LYS A 73 7.07 -5.07 -6.28
CA LYS A 73 7.58 -4.55 -7.56
C LYS A 73 8.93 -5.19 -7.94
N GLU A 74 9.81 -5.40 -6.95
CA GLU A 74 11.08 -6.11 -7.15
C GLU A 74 10.84 -7.58 -7.54
N CYS A 75 9.97 -8.29 -6.81
CA CYS A 75 9.57 -9.66 -7.15
C CYS A 75 8.92 -9.77 -8.53
N GLU A 76 8.05 -8.82 -8.90
CA GLU A 76 7.38 -8.79 -10.21
C GLU A 76 8.41 -8.58 -11.35
N SER A 77 9.37 -7.67 -11.17
CA SER A 77 10.43 -7.45 -12.15
C SER A 77 11.34 -8.69 -12.33
N ALA A 78 11.67 -9.38 -11.24
CA ALA A 78 12.44 -10.63 -11.28
C ALA A 78 11.63 -11.77 -11.92
N ALA A 79 10.34 -11.87 -11.60
CA ALA A 79 9.44 -12.85 -12.20
C ALA A 79 9.25 -12.62 -13.70
N ALA A 80 9.09 -11.38 -14.14
CA ALA A 80 9.02 -11.01 -15.55
C ALA A 80 10.31 -11.38 -16.30
N MET A 81 11.48 -11.12 -15.70
CA MET A 81 12.78 -11.48 -16.26
C MET A 81 12.96 -13.01 -16.35
N SER A 82 12.57 -13.75 -15.30
CA SER A 82 12.59 -15.22 -15.29
C SER A 82 11.67 -15.81 -16.36
N HIS A 83 10.45 -15.27 -16.50
CA HIS A 83 9.51 -15.72 -17.53
C HIS A 83 10.07 -15.49 -18.95
N ARG A 84 10.70 -14.34 -19.20
CA ARG A 84 11.36 -14.05 -20.48
C ARG A 84 12.47 -15.05 -20.80
N MET A 85 13.27 -15.45 -19.82
CA MET A 85 14.35 -16.43 -20.02
C MET A 85 13.83 -17.83 -20.36
N LYS A 86 12.65 -18.24 -19.85
CA LYS A 86 12.06 -19.55 -20.20
C LYS A 86 11.83 -19.74 -21.71
N PHE A 87 11.56 -18.67 -22.45
CA PHE A 87 11.39 -18.74 -23.90
C PHE A 87 12.71 -19.00 -24.65
N PHE A 88 13.84 -18.49 -24.13
CA PHE A 88 15.15 -18.66 -24.76
C PHE A 88 15.78 -20.04 -24.47
N PHE A 89 15.32 -20.73 -23.42
CA PHE A 89 15.80 -22.06 -23.03
C PHE A 89 14.79 -23.17 -23.35
N THR A 90 14.02 -23.07 -24.44
CA THR A 90 13.13 -24.16 -24.86
C THR A 90 13.99 -25.28 -25.49
N PRO A 91 14.00 -26.51 -24.95
CA PRO A 91 14.76 -27.61 -25.55
C PRO A 91 14.25 -27.87 -26.97
N LYS A 92 15.16 -27.96 -27.95
CA LYS A 92 14.82 -28.35 -29.32
C LYS A 92 14.13 -29.72 -29.26
N ARG A 93 12.82 -29.76 -29.54
CA ARG A 93 12.08 -31.01 -29.68
C ARG A 93 12.71 -31.81 -30.82
N GLN A 94 13.44 -32.87 -30.52
CA GLN A 94 13.87 -33.83 -31.54
C GLN A 94 12.60 -34.46 -32.13
N ARG A 95 12.39 -34.25 -33.43
CA ARG A 95 11.36 -34.96 -34.19
C ARG A 95 11.78 -36.43 -34.28
N LEU A 96 11.04 -37.31 -33.61
CA LEU A 96 11.12 -38.75 -33.89
C LEU A 96 10.63 -38.99 -35.33
N LYS A 97 11.43 -39.74 -36.09
CA LYS A 97 11.14 -40.24 -37.43
C LYS A 97 10.29 -41.50 -37.36
#